data_AF-A0A954E3X1-F1
#
_entry.id   AF-A0A954E3X1-F1
#
_cell.length_a   1.000
_cell.length_b   1.000
_cell.length_c   1.000
_cell.angle_alpha   90.00
_cell.angle_beta   90.00
_cell.angle_gamma   90.00
#
_symmetry.space_group_name_H-M   'P 1'
#
loop_
_entity.id
_entity.type
_entity.pdbx_description
1 polymer ?
#
loop_
_entity_poly.entity_id
_entity_poly.type
_entity_poly.pdbx_seq_one_letter_code
_entity_poly.pdbx_strand_id
1 'polypeptide(L)'
;MSCLAIYQPHEADLLEEPAILKFPRRAVHSGEEESPALQRARLVHANRCCPCCSSAAVDPIELNDGIWNAQLRMIPGTATVVAFHCNRCYHEWPAR
;
A
#
# COMPACT_ATOMS: atom_id res chain seq x y z
N MET A 1 -12.15 -3.71 23.21
CA MET A 1 -10.80 -4.16 23.61
C MET A 1 -10.70 -5.64 23.25
N SER A 2 -9.80 -6.05 22.35
CA SER A 2 -9.64 -7.47 21.99
C SER A 2 -8.75 -8.16 23.03
N CYS A 3 -9.35 -9.00 23.86
CA CYS A 3 -8.63 -9.87 24.79
C CYS A 3 -8.19 -11.13 24.03
N LEU A 4 -6.91 -11.18 23.64
CA LEU A 4 -6.30 -12.41 23.16
C LEU A 4 -5.96 -13.25 24.39
N ALA A 5 -6.64 -14.38 24.56
CA ALA A 5 -6.30 -15.38 25.57
C ALA A 5 -5.26 -16.32 24.97
N ILE A 6 -4.19 -16.59 25.72
CA ILE A 6 -3.20 -17.60 25.35
C ILE A 6 -3.85 -18.96 25.55
N TYR A 7 -3.94 -19.75 24.47
CA TYR A 7 -4.40 -21.13 24.55
C TYR A 7 -3.36 -21.97 25.32
N GLN A 8 -3.78 -22.57 26.43
CA GLN A 8 -2.99 -23.55 27.17
C GLN A 8 -3.58 -24.94 26.91
N PRO A 9 -2.83 -25.86 26.26
CA PRO A 9 -3.33 -27.21 25.99
C PRO A 9 -3.47 -27.99 27.31
N HIS A 10 -4.56 -28.75 27.42
CA HIS A 10 -4.80 -29.68 28.52
C HIS A 10 -4.02 -31.00 28.28
N GLU A 11 -3.73 -31.79 29.31
CA GLU A 11 -2.99 -33.07 29.16
C GLU A 11 -3.62 -34.05 28.15
N ALA A 12 -4.93 -33.95 27.95
CA ALA A 12 -5.67 -34.73 26.96
C ALA A 12 -5.37 -34.30 25.51
N ASP A 13 -5.08 -33.00 25.30
CA ASP A 13 -4.76 -32.43 23.98
C ASP A 13 -3.36 -32.83 23.51
N LEU A 14 -2.49 -33.27 24.44
CA LEU A 14 -1.13 -33.75 24.13
C LEU A 14 -1.12 -35.16 23.52
N LEU A 15 -2.23 -35.90 23.63
CA LEU A 15 -2.37 -37.25 23.08
C LEU A 15 -2.95 -37.24 21.65
N GLU A 16 -3.53 -36.13 21.22
CA GLU A 16 -3.99 -35.95 19.84
C GLU A 16 -2.85 -35.43 18.96
N GLU A 17 -2.65 -36.06 17.81
CA GLU A 17 -1.70 -35.56 16.81
C GLU A 17 -2.18 -34.18 16.32
N PRO A 18 -1.35 -33.12 16.42
CA PRO A 18 -1.79 -31.77 16.11
C PRO A 18 -2.19 -31.68 14.64
N ALA A 19 -3.45 -31.31 14.38
CA ALA A 19 -3.92 -31.10 13.03
C ALA A 19 -3.25 -29.85 12.43
N ILE A 20 -2.31 -30.05 11.50
CA ILE A 20 -1.70 -28.95 10.75
C ILE A 20 -2.79 -28.34 9.87
N LEU A 21 -3.34 -27.20 10.31
CA LEU A 21 -4.27 -26.42 9.49
C LEU A 21 -3.54 -26.00 8.22
N LYS A 22 -3.99 -26.52 7.07
CA LYS A 22 -3.46 -26.10 5.78
C LYS A 22 -3.88 -24.65 5.59
N PHE A 23 -2.90 -23.73 5.60
CA PHE A 23 -3.15 -22.38 5.13
C PHE A 23 -3.71 -22.51 3.71
N PRO A 24 -4.90 -21.94 3.41
CA PRO A 24 -5.39 -21.93 2.06
C PRO A 24 -4.30 -21.27 1.22
N ARG A 25 -3.83 -21.98 0.19
CA ARG A 25 -2.91 -21.38 -0.79
C ARG A 25 -3.62 -20.14 -1.29
N ARG A 26 -3.10 -18.96 -0.92
CA ARG A 26 -3.60 -17.70 -1.44
C ARG A 26 -3.63 -17.87 -2.94
N ALA A 27 -4.82 -17.83 -3.54
CA ALA A 27 -4.94 -17.94 -4.98
C ALA A 27 -3.98 -16.90 -5.55
N VAL A 28 -2.93 -17.37 -6.23
CA VAL A 28 -2.08 -16.48 -7.00
C VAL A 28 -3.06 -15.91 -8.03
N HIS A 29 -3.48 -14.66 -7.84
CA HIS A 29 -4.23 -13.99 -8.88
C HIS A 29 -3.32 -14.01 -10.11
N SER A 30 -3.60 -14.92 -11.03
CA SER A 30 -2.94 -15.07 -12.32
C SER A 30 -3.44 -13.99 -13.28
N GLY A 31 -3.55 -12.76 -12.77
CA GLY A 31 -3.78 -11.58 -13.58
C GLY A 31 -2.41 -11.00 -13.89
N GLU A 32 -2.07 -10.91 -15.17
CA GLU A 32 -0.94 -10.14 -15.71
C GLU A 32 -1.06 -8.63 -15.43
N GLU A 33 -2.06 -8.20 -14.65
CA GLU A 33 -2.24 -6.81 -14.26
C GLU A 33 -1.20 -6.43 -13.20
N GLU A 34 -0.33 -5.50 -13.59
CA GLU A 34 0.64 -4.90 -12.71
C GLU A 34 -0.06 -4.33 -11.48
N SER A 35 0.40 -4.70 -10.28
CA SER A 35 -0.24 -4.24 -9.05
C SER A 35 -0.31 -2.69 -9.02
N PRO A 36 -1.42 -2.08 -8.59
CA PRO A 36 -1.55 -0.63 -8.51
C PRO A 36 -0.42 0.06 -7.73
N ALA A 37 0.12 -0.62 -6.71
CA ALA A 37 1.26 -0.15 -5.94
C ALA A 37 2.55 -0.03 -6.79
N LEU A 38 2.80 -1.00 -7.68
CA LEU A 38 3.95 -0.97 -8.59
C LEU A 38 3.80 0.12 -9.66
N GLN A 39 2.61 0.23 -10.27
CA GLN A 39 2.31 1.30 -11.23
C GLN A 39 2.56 2.68 -10.61
N ARG A 40 2.05 2.89 -9.40
CA ARG A 40 2.27 4.13 -8.65
C ARG A 40 3.75 4.36 -8.34
N ALA A 41 4.48 3.34 -7.91
CA ALA A 41 5.92 3.46 -7.62
C ALA A 41 6.71 3.89 -8.86
N ARG A 42 6.39 3.33 -10.03
CA ARG A 42 6.98 3.74 -11.32
C ARG A 42 6.64 5.18 -11.66
N LEU A 43 5.39 5.59 -11.47
CA LEU A 43 4.92 6.95 -11.74
C LEU A 43 5.62 7.99 -10.85
N VAL A 44 5.79 7.71 -9.55
CA VAL A 44 6.57 8.56 -8.63
C VAL A 44 8.05 8.59 -9.04
N HIS A 45 8.62 7.45 -9.42
CA HIS A 45 10.02 7.39 -9.82
C HIS A 45 10.30 8.20 -11.10
N ALA A 46 9.41 8.11 -12.09
CA ALA A 46 9.51 8.87 -13.34
C ALA A 46 9.45 10.39 -13.11
N ASN A 47 8.75 10.83 -12.07
CA ASN A 47 8.53 12.24 -11.72
C ASN A 47 9.35 12.71 -10.51
N ARG A 48 10.40 11.97 -10.12
CA ARG A 48 11.22 12.26 -8.93
C ARG A 48 11.97 13.59 -8.96
N CYS A 49 12.11 14.20 -10.14
CA CYS A 49 12.80 15.48 -10.32
C CYS A 49 11.94 16.44 -11.14
N CYS A 50 11.96 17.72 -10.76
CA CYS A 50 11.25 18.76 -11.49
C CYS A 50 11.81 18.95 -12.91
N PRO A 51 10.96 18.99 -13.96
CA PRO A 51 11.42 19.18 -15.33
C PRO A 51 11.97 20.59 -15.60
N CYS A 52 11.62 21.60 -14.79
CA CYS A 52 12.09 22.97 -14.97
C CYS A 52 13.40 23.28 -14.23
N CYS A 53 13.56 22.80 -13.00
CA CYS A 53 14.70 23.16 -12.14
C CYS A 53 15.52 21.98 -11.64
N SER A 54 15.22 20.74 -12.07
CA SER A 54 15.90 19.49 -11.68
C SER A 54 15.93 19.17 -10.18
N SER A 55 15.22 19.95 -9.35
CA SER A 55 15.10 19.71 -7.91
C SER A 55 14.38 18.39 -7.63
N ALA A 56 14.83 17.65 -6.61
CA ALA A 56 14.16 16.45 -6.09
C ALA A 56 13.06 16.77 -5.05
N ALA A 57 12.86 18.06 -4.72
CA ALA A 57 11.80 18.50 -3.82
C ALA A 57 10.45 18.54 -4.57
N VAL A 58 9.92 17.36 -4.87
CA VAL A 58 8.70 17.16 -5.65
C VAL A 58 7.68 16.38 -4.83
N ASP A 59 6.47 16.91 -4.72
CA ASP A 59 5.35 16.26 -4.05
C ASP A 59 4.26 15.84 -5.06
N PRO A 60 3.65 14.65 -4.91
CA PRO A 60 2.50 14.25 -5.71
C PRO A 60 1.25 15.03 -5.30
N ILE A 61 0.46 15.42 -6.29
CA ILE A 61 -0.88 15.97 -6.11
C ILE A 61 -1.87 14.82 -6.29
N GLU A 62 -2.68 14.58 -5.26
CA GLU A 62 -3.59 13.43 -5.18
C GLU A 62 -5.06 13.88 -5.12
N LEU A 63 -5.95 13.05 -5.67
CA LEU A 63 -7.38 13.19 -5.46
C LEU A 63 -7.78 12.69 -4.06
N ASN A 64 -8.94 13.12 -3.58
CA ASN A 64 -9.48 12.63 -2.30
C ASN A 64 -10.29 11.34 -2.49
N ASP A 65 -9.78 10.40 -3.28
CA ASP A 65 -10.40 9.12 -3.65
C ASP A 65 -9.68 7.91 -3.03
N GLY A 66 -8.75 8.15 -2.12
CA GLY A 66 -8.01 7.10 -1.41
C GLY A 66 -8.90 6.17 -0.59
N ILE A 67 -8.38 4.98 -0.32
CA ILE A 67 -9.04 3.95 0.48
C ILE A 67 -8.98 4.37 1.95
N TRP A 68 -10.10 4.23 2.66
CA TRP A 68 -10.19 4.54 4.09
C TRP A 68 -9.97 3.29 4.93
N ASN A 69 -9.25 3.41 6.03
CA ASN A 69 -9.14 2.35 7.03
C ASN A 69 -10.35 2.34 7.98
N ALA A 70 -10.39 1.33 8.87
CA ALA A 70 -11.46 1.19 9.86
C ALA A 70 -11.56 2.36 10.86
N GLN A 71 -10.50 3.17 11.00
CA GLN A 71 -10.46 4.37 11.84
C GLN A 71 -10.78 5.65 11.06
N LEU A 72 -11.36 5.55 9.85
CA LEU A 72 -11.68 6.68 8.99
C LEU A 72 -10.46 7.57 8.70
N ARG A 73 -9.28 6.96 8.53
CA ARG A 73 -8.08 7.63 8.01
C ARG A 73 -7.80 7.11 6.60
N MET A 74 -7.46 8.02 5.70
CA MET A 74 -7.01 7.66 4.36
C MET A 74 -5.72 6.84 4.46
N ILE A 75 -5.66 5.71 3.76
CA ILE A 75 -4.47 4.87 3.67
C ILE A 75 -3.49 5.55 2.70
N PRO A 76 -2.29 5.91 3.14
CA PRO A 76 -1.31 6.59 2.30
C PRO A 76 -0.98 5.80 1.03
N GLY A 77 -0.85 6.51 -0.09
CA GLY A 77 -0.47 5.89 -1.37
C GLY A 77 -1.58 5.11 -2.08
N THR A 78 -2.82 5.19 -1.58
CA THR A 78 -3.99 4.58 -2.24
C THR A 78 -4.79 5.57 -3.08
N ALA A 79 -4.59 6.87 -2.88
CA ALA A 79 -5.21 7.92 -3.67
C ALA A 79 -4.60 8.00 -5.07
N THR A 80 -5.41 8.46 -6.03
CA THR A 80 -5.00 8.65 -7.42
C THR A 80 -4.10 9.88 -7.52
N VAL A 81 -2.87 9.69 -8.04
CA VAL A 81 -1.96 10.80 -8.36
C VAL A 81 -2.36 11.39 -9.72
N VAL A 82 -2.61 12.70 -9.74
CA VAL A 82 -3.02 13.42 -10.97
C VAL A 82 -1.95 14.36 -11.50
N ALA A 83 -1.08 14.87 -10.63
CA ALA A 83 -0.03 15.81 -10.99
C ALA A 83 1.11 15.76 -9.97
N PHE A 84 2.14 16.55 -10.21
CA PHE A 84 3.27 16.76 -9.32
C PHE A 84 3.54 18.25 -9.16
N HIS A 85 4.02 18.63 -7.98
CA HIS A 85 4.34 20.00 -7.60
C HIS A 85 5.80 20.09 -7.15
N CYS A 86 6.56 21.05 -7.69
CA CYS A 86 7.92 21.32 -7.23
C CYS A 86 7.94 22.37 -6.11
N ASN A 87 8.35 21.98 -4.90
CA ASN A 87 8.45 22.88 -3.75
C ASN A 87 9.57 23.94 -3.87
N ARG A 88 10.40 23.89 -4.93
CA ARG A 88 11.49 24.86 -5.14
C ARG A 88 11.11 25.96 -6.12
N CYS A 89 10.58 25.60 -7.28
CA CYS A 89 10.24 26.55 -8.34
C CYS A 89 8.73 26.68 -8.58
N TYR A 90 7.91 26.00 -7.78
CA TYR A 90 6.44 25.99 -7.83
C TYR A 90 5.85 25.60 -9.18
N HIS A 91 6.62 24.91 -10.01
CA HIS A 91 6.13 24.37 -11.27
C HIS A 91 5.31 23.10 -11.00
N GLU A 92 4.19 22.98 -11.71
CA GLU A 92 3.30 21.84 -11.66
C GLU A 92 3.20 21.18 -13.03
N TRP A 93 3.13 19.85 -13.05
CA TRP A 93 3.00 19.08 -14.30
C TRP A 93 2.15 17.83 -14.09
N PRO A 94 1.44 17.37 -15.13
CA PRO A 94 0.55 16.22 -15.02
C PRO A 94 1.32 14.92 -14.80
N ALA A 95 0.71 14.00 -14.05
CA ALA A 95 1.19 12.63 -13.94
C ALA A 95 1.02 11.94 -15.30
N ARG A 96 2.12 11.41 -15.85
CA ARG A 96 2.19 10.70 -17.13
C ARG A 96 2.72 9.30 -16.92
#